data_AF-A0A8J7J7M4-F1
#
_entry.id   AF-A0A8J7J7M4-F1
#
_cell.length_a   1.000
_cell.length_b   1.000
_cell.length_c   1.000
_cell.angle_alpha   90.00
_cell.angle_beta   90.00
_cell.angle_gamma   90.00
#
_symmetry.space_group_name_H-M   'P 1'
#
loop_
_entity.id
_entity.type
_entity.pdbx_description
1 polymer ?
#
loop_
_entity_poly.entity_id
_entity_poly.type
_entity_poly.pdbx_seq_one_letter_code
_entity_poly.pdbx_strand_id
1 'polypeptide(L)'
;MKRTLIKWLHWLSFALLIYFFAVEPEEDMADAGAALSTHAGAGLLLAIVTGIWLFIWLRKGLIGQAGPKLPGWGKKFHSLNHKLLQIGVPVVVASGAFAGLAAPFLIKSFDIIPINFAGGNKTLHDFATEIHEIVFDALIILIVLHAVFHIWRHVRLRDNALRIMFPKILHRWL
;
A
#
# COMPACT_ATOMS: atom_id res chain seq x y z
N MET A 1 21.15 7.29 -1.41
CA MET A 1 19.86 6.86 -2.01
C MET A 1 19.19 8.08 -2.62
N LYS A 2 18.81 8.02 -3.90
CA LYS A 2 18.26 9.20 -4.58
C LYS A 2 16.85 9.50 -4.03
N ARG A 3 16.58 10.75 -3.63
CA ARG A 3 15.26 11.19 -3.12
C ARG A 3 14.12 10.87 -4.11
N THR A 4 14.42 10.89 -5.41
CA THR A 4 13.50 10.54 -6.48
C THR A 4 12.97 9.11 -6.35
N LEU A 5 13.80 8.14 -5.96
CA LEU A 5 13.35 6.75 -5.77
C LEU A 5 12.28 6.65 -4.69
N ILE A 6 12.48 7.32 -3.55
CA ILE A 6 11.51 7.27 -2.44
C ILE A 6 10.18 7.93 -2.81
N LYS A 7 10.22 9.01 -3.60
CA LYS A 7 9.00 9.61 -4.14
C LYS A 7 8.26 8.65 -5.06
N TRP A 8 8.99 7.96 -5.95
CA TRP A 8 8.39 6.96 -6.82
C TRP A 8 7.78 5.80 -6.04
N LEU A 9 8.51 5.21 -5.09
CA LEU A 9 7.97 4.12 -4.25
C LEU A 9 6.69 4.55 -3.54
N HIS A 10 6.70 5.73 -2.90
CA HIS A 10 5.53 6.26 -2.19
C HIS A 10 4.32 6.50 -3.12
N TRP A 11 4.52 7.26 -4.20
CA TRP A 11 3.40 7.63 -5.08
C TRP A 11 2.91 6.47 -5.94
N LEU A 12 3.78 5.54 -6.32
CA LEU A 12 3.38 4.31 -7.00
C LEU A 12 2.60 3.40 -6.05
N SER A 13 3.06 3.20 -4.81
CA SER A 13 2.26 2.50 -3.79
C SER A 13 0.88 3.13 -3.63
N PHE A 14 0.81 4.46 -3.51
CA PHE A 14 -0.46 5.16 -3.36
C PHE A 14 -1.40 4.97 -4.56
N ALA A 15 -0.88 5.09 -5.78
CA ALA A 15 -1.68 4.88 -6.99
C ALA A 15 -2.20 3.43 -7.11
N LEU A 16 -1.36 2.45 -6.77
CA LEU A 16 -1.77 1.04 -6.75
C LEU A 16 -2.81 0.78 -5.66
N LEU A 17 -2.70 1.41 -4.48
CA LEU A 17 -3.70 1.28 -3.41
C LEU A 17 -5.04 1.91 -3.77
N ILE A 18 -5.05 3.04 -4.49
CA ILE A 18 -6.28 3.58 -5.08
C ILE A 18 -6.89 2.60 -6.08
N TYR A 19 -6.05 1.97 -6.91
CA TYR A 19 -6.50 0.98 -7.87
C TYR A 19 -7.20 -0.21 -7.18
N PHE A 20 -6.60 -0.77 -6.12
CA PHE A 20 -7.23 -1.86 -5.36
C PHE A 20 -8.56 -1.49 -4.73
N PHE A 21 -8.67 -0.26 -4.20
CA PHE A 21 -9.93 0.24 -3.66
C PHE A 21 -11.00 0.46 -4.75
N ALA A 22 -10.59 0.73 -5.99
CA ALA A 22 -11.50 0.98 -7.10
C ALA A 22 -11.85 -0.28 -7.91
N VAL A 23 -11.00 -1.31 -7.86
CA VAL A 23 -11.11 -2.55 -8.64
C VAL A 23 -11.07 -3.74 -7.70
N GLU A 24 -12.25 -4.07 -7.18
CA GLU A 24 -12.50 -5.20 -6.31
C GLU A 24 -13.18 -6.32 -7.11
N PRO A 25 -12.57 -7.52 -7.22
CA PRO A 25 -13.07 -8.56 -8.12
C PRO A 25 -14.48 -9.06 -7.80
N GLU A 26 -14.88 -9.04 -6.53
CA GLU A 26 -16.21 -9.51 -6.10
C GLU A 26 -17.31 -8.50 -6.42
N GLU A 27 -16.97 -7.22 -6.58
CA GLU A 27 -17.91 -6.13 -6.87
C GLU A 27 -18.00 -5.78 -8.37
N ASP A 28 -17.05 -6.25 -9.20
CA ASP A 28 -17.08 -6.03 -10.65
C ASP A 28 -18.09 -6.98 -11.35
N MET A 29 -19.33 -6.51 -11.44
CA MET A 29 -20.42 -7.23 -12.09
C MET A 29 -20.28 -7.35 -13.62
N ALA A 30 -19.35 -6.61 -14.24
CA ALA A 30 -19.19 -6.58 -15.69
C ALA A 30 -18.17 -7.63 -16.17
N ASP A 31 -17.03 -7.76 -15.48
CA ASP A 31 -16.01 -8.77 -15.79
C ASP A 31 -15.12 -9.08 -14.57
N ALA A 32 -15.64 -9.89 -13.65
CA ALA A 32 -14.92 -10.36 -12.47
C ALA A 32 -13.58 -11.07 -12.81
N GLY A 33 -13.48 -11.71 -13.98
CA GLY A 33 -12.26 -12.39 -14.42
C GLY A 33 -11.15 -11.40 -14.78
N ALA A 34 -11.47 -10.36 -15.56
CA ALA A 34 -10.54 -9.29 -15.88
C ALA A 34 -10.16 -8.47 -14.65
N ALA A 35 -11.12 -8.18 -13.77
CA ALA A 35 -10.87 -7.51 -12.49
C ALA A 35 -9.89 -8.30 -11.63
N LEU A 36 -10.12 -9.61 -11.44
CA LEU A 36 -9.21 -10.49 -10.72
C LEU A 36 -7.80 -10.52 -11.34
N SER A 37 -7.72 -10.62 -12.67
CA SER A 37 -6.44 -10.72 -13.37
C SER A 37 -5.59 -9.46 -13.25
N THR A 38 -6.22 -8.30 -13.37
CA THR A 38 -5.56 -7.00 -13.26
C THR A 38 -5.25 -6.65 -11.80
N HIS A 39 -6.12 -7.03 -10.86
CA HIS A 39 -5.87 -6.96 -9.42
C HIS A 39 -4.65 -7.80 -9.03
N ALA A 40 -4.58 -9.06 -9.46
CA ALA A 40 -3.40 -9.92 -9.25
C ALA A 40 -2.12 -9.31 -9.84
N GLY A 41 -2.22 -8.69 -11.02
CA GLY A 41 -1.11 -8.00 -11.66
C GLY A 41 -0.62 -6.77 -10.91
N ALA A 42 -1.55 -5.90 -10.47
CA ALA A 42 -1.24 -4.78 -9.59
C ALA A 42 -0.62 -5.28 -8.27
N GLY A 43 -1.08 -6.44 -7.76
CA GLY A 43 -0.56 -7.09 -6.56
C GLY A 43 0.92 -7.44 -6.69
N LEU A 44 1.31 -8.01 -7.84
CA LEU A 44 2.70 -8.31 -8.15
C LEU A 44 3.57 -7.04 -8.22
N LEU A 45 3.07 -5.97 -8.83
CA LEU A 45 3.78 -4.69 -8.85
C LEU A 45 3.95 -4.12 -7.44
N LEU A 46 2.89 -4.14 -6.62
CA LEU A 46 2.96 -3.67 -5.24
C LEU A 46 3.90 -4.54 -4.40
N ALA A 47 3.98 -5.86 -4.66
CA ALA A 47 4.92 -6.76 -4.01
C ALA A 47 6.38 -6.37 -4.25
N ILE A 48 6.73 -6.00 -5.48
CA ILE A 48 8.07 -5.52 -5.82
C ILE A 48 8.36 -4.19 -5.11
N VAL A 49 7.44 -3.23 -5.21
CA VAL A 49 7.57 -1.89 -4.60
C VAL A 49 7.74 -2.01 -3.08
N THR A 50 6.85 -2.77 -2.44
CA THR A 50 6.85 -2.94 -0.98
C THR A 50 8.04 -3.76 -0.50
N GLY A 51 8.49 -4.77 -1.26
CA GLY A 51 9.70 -5.54 -0.96
C GLY A 51 10.95 -4.67 -0.97
N ILE A 52 11.10 -3.81 -1.98
CA ILE A 52 12.19 -2.81 -2.04
C ILE A 52 12.10 -1.86 -0.85
N TRP A 53 10.92 -1.34 -0.55
CA TRP A 53 10.73 -0.34 0.51
C TRP A 53 10.99 -0.94 1.90
N LEU A 54 10.48 -2.15 2.16
CA LEU A 54 10.72 -2.91 3.38
C LEU A 54 12.22 -3.19 3.55
N PHE A 55 12.91 -3.63 2.50
CA PHE A 55 14.35 -3.86 2.54
C PHE A 55 15.13 -2.58 2.90
N ILE A 56 14.78 -1.45 2.30
CA ILE A 56 15.40 -0.15 2.63
C ILE A 56 15.17 0.18 4.10
N TRP A 57 13.94 -0.01 4.60
CA TRP A 57 13.59 0.26 5.99
C TRP A 57 14.35 -0.64 6.97
N LEU A 58 14.44 -1.94 6.70
CA LEU A 58 15.21 -2.87 7.54
C LEU A 58 16.70 -2.52 7.63
N ARG A 59 17.26 -1.96 6.55
CA ARG A 59 18.69 -1.59 6.50
C ARG A 59 19.00 -0.22 7.08
N LYS A 60 18.06 0.72 7.06
CA LYS A 60 18.33 2.15 7.34
C LYS A 60 17.36 2.79 8.34
N GLY A 61 16.34 2.07 8.77
CA GLY A 61 15.22 2.61 9.53
C GLY A 61 14.32 3.51 8.70
N LEU A 62 13.44 4.25 9.38
CA LEU A 62 12.55 5.21 8.73
C LEU A 62 13.35 6.37 8.13
N ILE A 63 13.10 6.63 6.84
CA ILE A 63 13.75 7.72 6.11
C ILE A 63 13.16 9.08 6.52
N GLY A 64 11.86 9.12 6.80
CA GLY A 64 11.16 10.31 7.26
C GLY A 64 11.35 10.53 8.76
N GLN A 65 11.78 11.75 9.13
CA GLN A 65 11.89 12.17 10.53
C GLN A 65 10.73 13.10 10.90
N ALA A 66 10.30 13.02 12.16
CA ALA A 66 9.26 13.90 12.67
C ALA A 66 9.76 15.36 12.64
N GLY A 67 8.97 16.27 12.06
CA GLY A 67 9.35 17.67 11.92
C GLY A 67 9.51 18.39 13.27
N PRO A 68 10.34 19.43 13.35
CA PRO A 68 10.63 20.14 14.60
C PRO A 68 9.40 20.86 15.19
N LYS A 69 8.45 21.28 14.33
CA LYS A 69 7.20 21.95 14.74
C LYS A 69 6.14 20.98 15.31
N LEU A 70 6.36 19.67 15.25
CA LEU A 70 5.38 18.71 15.79
C LEU A 70 5.40 18.71 17.32
N PRO A 71 4.23 18.78 17.99
CA PRO A 71 4.14 18.56 19.43
C PRO A 71 4.51 17.10 19.78
N GLY A 72 4.77 16.82 21.07
CA GLY A 72 5.21 15.49 21.52
C GLY A 72 4.32 14.33 21.08
N TRP A 73 3.00 14.50 21.14
CA TRP A 73 2.04 13.50 20.64
C TRP A 73 2.15 13.31 19.12
N GLY A 74 2.34 14.40 18.36
CA GLY A 74 2.46 14.36 16.90
C GLY A 74 3.74 13.67 16.43
N LYS A 75 4.84 13.80 17.18
CA LYS A 75 6.08 13.03 16.94
C LYS A 75 5.88 11.53 17.16
N LYS A 76 5.16 11.15 18.24
CA LYS A 76 4.81 9.75 18.52
C LYS A 76 3.91 9.18 17.42
N PHE A 77 2.84 9.90 17.08
CA PHE A 77 1.91 9.50 16.01
C PHE A 77 2.64 9.35 14.68
N HIS A 78 3.47 10.31 14.28
CA HIS A 78 4.28 10.23 13.07
C HIS A 78 5.10 8.94 13.03
N SER A 79 5.88 8.65 14.07
CA SER A 79 6.71 7.45 14.13
C SER A 79 5.88 6.17 14.09
N LEU A 80 4.80 6.09 14.87
CA LEU A 80 3.94 4.91 14.93
C LEU A 80 3.24 4.65 13.59
N ASN A 81 2.53 5.64 13.05
CA ASN A 81 1.78 5.50 11.81
C ASN A 81 2.69 5.13 10.62
N HIS A 82 3.87 5.73 10.52
CA HIS A 82 4.82 5.37 9.45
C HIS A 82 5.35 3.94 9.61
N LYS A 83 5.62 3.46 10.84
CA LYS A 83 6.01 2.06 11.07
C LYS A 83 4.86 1.11 10.73
N LEU A 84 3.65 1.44 11.16
CA LEU A 84 2.47 0.63 10.87
C LEU A 84 2.21 0.54 9.37
N LEU A 85 2.33 1.63 8.61
CA LEU A 85 2.23 1.57 7.14
C LEU A 85 3.38 0.78 6.49
N GLN A 86 4.61 0.95 7.00
CA GLN A 86 5.78 0.25 6.50
C GLN A 86 5.70 -1.28 6.64
N ILE A 87 4.94 -1.76 7.63
CA ILE A 87 4.63 -3.18 7.85
C ILE A 87 3.31 -3.57 7.20
N GLY A 88 2.28 -2.73 7.32
CA GLY A 88 0.92 -3.00 6.88
C GLY A 88 0.81 -3.21 5.37
N VAL A 89 1.50 -2.39 4.56
CA VAL A 89 1.50 -2.58 3.10
C VAL A 89 2.09 -3.96 2.72
N PRO A 90 3.28 -4.38 3.21
CA PRO A 90 3.74 -5.76 3.03
C PRO A 90 2.78 -6.84 3.54
N VAL A 91 2.12 -6.63 4.68
CA VAL A 91 1.19 -7.61 5.26
C VAL A 91 -0.03 -7.80 4.37
N VAL A 92 -0.62 -6.73 3.83
CA VAL A 92 -1.71 -6.82 2.83
C VAL A 92 -1.25 -7.60 1.60
N VAL A 93 -0.07 -7.30 1.07
CA VAL A 93 0.45 -8.02 -0.10
C VAL A 93 0.66 -9.51 0.23
N ALA A 94 1.20 -9.81 1.41
CA ALA A 94 1.44 -11.18 1.83
C ALA A 94 0.14 -11.96 2.03
N SER A 95 -0.89 -11.35 2.62
CA SER A 95 -2.20 -11.99 2.78
C SER A 95 -2.88 -12.23 1.43
N GLY A 96 -2.81 -11.28 0.49
CA GLY A 96 -3.37 -11.44 -0.85
C GLY A 96 -2.63 -12.50 -1.68
N ALA A 97 -1.30 -12.54 -1.58
CA ALA A 97 -0.50 -13.60 -2.19
C ALA A 97 -0.85 -14.98 -1.62
N PHE A 98 -1.08 -15.07 -0.31
CA PHE A 98 -1.52 -16.31 0.33
C PHE A 98 -2.92 -16.74 -0.16
N ALA A 99 -3.87 -15.81 -0.25
CA ALA A 99 -5.20 -16.07 -0.81
C ALA A 99 -5.12 -16.58 -2.26
N GLY A 100 -4.28 -15.94 -3.09
CA GLY A 100 -4.05 -16.38 -4.48
C GLY A 100 -3.41 -17.76 -4.59
N LEU A 101 -2.43 -18.09 -3.74
CA LEU A 101 -1.81 -19.41 -3.67
C LEU A 101 -2.79 -20.50 -3.21
N ALA A 102 -3.72 -20.15 -2.31
CA ALA A 102 -4.76 -21.05 -1.82
C ALA A 102 -5.89 -21.29 -2.82
N ALA A 103 -5.99 -20.51 -3.90
CA ALA A 103 -7.09 -20.58 -4.84
C ALA A 103 -7.14 -21.94 -5.59
N PRO A 104 -8.34 -22.54 -5.75
CA PRO A 104 -8.54 -23.80 -6.48
C PRO A 104 -8.57 -23.63 -8.01
N PHE A 105 -8.39 -22.40 -8.52
CA PHE A 105 -8.40 -22.06 -9.94
C PHE A 105 -7.15 -21.26 -10.30
N LEU A 106 -6.84 -21.20 -11.61
CA LEU A 106 -5.65 -20.51 -12.09
C LEU A 106 -5.86 -18.99 -12.04
N ILE A 107 -4.94 -18.29 -11.38
CA ILE A 107 -4.87 -16.84 -11.37
C ILE A 107 -3.70 -16.40 -12.22
N LYS A 108 -3.97 -15.55 -13.21
CA LYS A 108 -2.94 -14.93 -14.04
C LYS A 108 -2.87 -13.44 -13.78
N SER A 109 -1.68 -12.95 -13.51
CA SER A 109 -1.33 -11.53 -13.48
C SER A 109 -1.37 -10.97 -14.90
N PHE A 110 -2.23 -9.96 -15.11
CA PHE A 110 -2.45 -9.29 -16.41
C PHE A 110 -2.70 -10.27 -17.57
N ASP A 111 -3.38 -11.38 -17.29
CA ASP A 111 -3.68 -12.52 -18.17
C ASP A 111 -2.46 -13.25 -18.78
N ILE A 112 -1.25 -12.89 -18.35
CA ILE A 112 -0.01 -13.38 -18.95
C ILE A 112 0.72 -14.33 -18.00
N ILE A 113 0.91 -13.92 -16.75
CA ILE A 113 1.82 -14.62 -15.83
C ILE A 113 0.99 -15.42 -14.81
N PRO A 114 0.99 -16.76 -14.81
CA PRO A 114 0.35 -17.53 -13.76
C PRO A 114 1.09 -17.30 -12.43
N ILE A 115 0.34 -16.95 -11.38
CA ILE A 115 0.91 -16.66 -10.05
C ILE A 115 0.60 -17.75 -9.02
N ASN A 116 -0.19 -18.76 -9.40
CA ASN A 116 -0.49 -19.93 -8.59
C ASN A 116 -0.52 -21.21 -9.45
N PHE A 117 -0.72 -22.35 -8.79
CA PHE A 117 -0.74 -23.67 -9.44
C PHE A 117 -2.15 -24.24 -9.65
N ALA A 118 -3.22 -23.49 -9.32
CA ALA A 118 -4.61 -23.93 -9.43
C ALA A 118 -4.95 -25.26 -8.72
N GLY A 119 -4.21 -25.60 -7.66
CA GLY A 119 -4.36 -26.85 -6.89
C GLY A 119 -4.76 -26.62 -5.44
N GLY A 120 -5.23 -25.42 -5.10
CA GLY A 120 -5.57 -25.02 -3.74
C GLY A 120 -6.89 -25.60 -3.25
N ASN A 121 -7.30 -25.16 -2.05
CA ASN A 121 -8.52 -25.62 -1.39
C ASN A 121 -9.49 -24.44 -1.26
N LYS A 122 -10.74 -24.63 -1.69
CA LYS A 122 -11.76 -23.56 -1.67
C LYS A 122 -11.95 -22.96 -0.28
N THR A 123 -12.10 -23.77 0.77
CA THR A 123 -12.30 -23.29 2.14
C THR A 123 -11.11 -22.48 2.64
N LEU A 124 -9.89 -22.91 2.33
CA LEU A 124 -8.68 -22.15 2.70
C LEU A 124 -8.57 -20.84 1.92
N HIS A 125 -8.93 -20.86 0.62
CA HIS A 125 -8.98 -19.67 -0.21
C HIS A 125 -9.99 -18.65 0.31
N ASP A 126 -11.23 -19.08 0.58
CA ASP A 126 -12.29 -18.21 1.09
C ASP A 126 -11.85 -17.56 2.41
N PHE A 127 -11.32 -18.35 3.34
CA PHE A 127 -10.79 -17.84 4.61
C PHE A 127 -9.62 -16.87 4.43
N ALA A 128 -8.67 -17.18 3.54
CA ALA A 128 -7.54 -16.32 3.28
C ALA A 128 -7.95 -14.99 2.64
N THR A 129 -8.99 -15.01 1.79
CA THR A 129 -9.58 -13.83 1.16
C THR A 129 -10.25 -12.94 2.19
N GLU A 130 -11.07 -13.50 3.08
CA GLU A 130 -11.69 -12.76 4.20
C GLU A 130 -10.63 -12.08 5.09
N ILE A 131 -9.55 -12.80 5.44
CA ILE A 131 -8.43 -12.21 6.19
C ILE A 131 -7.74 -11.10 5.37
N HIS A 132 -7.57 -11.29 4.05
CA HIS A 132 -6.96 -10.27 3.20
C HIS A 132 -7.79 -8.98 3.17
N GLU A 133 -9.11 -9.08 3.04
CA GLU A 133 -10.06 -7.96 3.08
C GLU A 133 -9.98 -7.20 4.40
N ILE A 134 -10.07 -7.91 5.54
CA ILE A 134 -9.96 -7.30 6.88
C ILE A 134 -8.64 -6.54 7.04
N VAL A 135 -7.54 -7.12 6.56
CA VAL A 135 -6.22 -6.49 6.62
C VAL A 135 -6.15 -5.27 5.69
N PHE A 136 -6.78 -5.33 4.51
CA PHE A 136 -6.86 -4.22 3.58
C PHE A 136 -7.66 -3.05 4.16
N ASP A 137 -8.83 -3.30 4.74
CA ASP A 137 -9.65 -2.30 5.42
C ASP A 137 -8.90 -1.60 6.55
N ALA A 138 -8.19 -2.38 7.37
CA ALA A 138 -7.34 -1.83 8.42
C ALA A 138 -6.21 -0.95 7.84
N LEU A 139 -5.64 -1.33 6.71
CA LEU A 139 -4.64 -0.52 6.01
C LEU A 139 -5.24 0.79 5.47
N ILE A 140 -6.45 0.76 4.90
CA ILE A 140 -7.15 1.96 4.43
C ILE A 140 -7.34 2.95 5.57
N ILE A 141 -7.76 2.50 6.75
CA ILE A 141 -7.86 3.36 7.94
C ILE A 141 -6.51 4.03 8.26
N LEU A 142 -5.41 3.27 8.24
CA LEU A 142 -4.07 3.81 8.50
C LEU A 142 -3.64 4.85 7.44
N ILE A 143 -4.00 4.64 6.18
CA ILE A 143 -3.72 5.56 5.06
C ILE A 143 -4.53 6.85 5.21
N VAL A 144 -5.81 6.75 5.56
CA VAL A 144 -6.66 7.93 5.81
C VAL A 144 -6.10 8.74 6.98
N LEU A 145 -5.78 8.08 8.10
CA LEU A 145 -5.15 8.73 9.25
C LEU A 145 -3.82 9.40 8.89
N HIS A 146 -3.01 8.74 8.06
CA HIS A 146 -1.77 9.31 7.54
C HIS A 146 -2.00 10.57 6.71
N ALA A 147 -2.92 10.51 5.74
CA ALA A 147 -3.25 11.64 4.87
C ALA A 147 -3.81 12.82 5.67
N VAL A 148 -4.78 12.57 6.55
CA VAL A 148 -5.37 13.59 7.44
C VAL A 148 -4.32 14.23 8.33
N PHE A 149 -3.39 13.44 8.89
CA PHE A 149 -2.30 13.98 9.70
C PHE A 149 -1.39 14.91 8.90
N HIS A 150 -1.04 14.55 7.66
CA HIS A 150 -0.20 15.40 6.81
C HIS A 150 -0.93 16.64 6.28
N ILE A 151 -2.23 16.55 6.01
CA ILE A 151 -3.09 17.70 5.69
C ILE A 151 -3.14 18.65 6.89
N TRP A 152 -3.43 18.13 8.10
CA TRP A 152 -3.43 18.92 9.34
C TRP A 152 -2.09 19.65 9.56
N ARG A 153 -0.96 18.96 9.39
CA ARG A 153 0.38 19.57 9.48
C ARG A 153 0.55 20.72 8.49
N HIS A 154 0.10 20.54 7.25
CA HIS A 154 0.18 21.56 6.23
C HIS A 154 -0.67 22.78 6.60
N VAL A 155 -1.95 22.60 6.97
CA VAL A 155 -2.85 23.74 7.25
C VAL A 155 -2.54 24.44 8.59
N ARG A 156 -2.19 23.68 9.64
CA ARG A 156 -2.06 24.21 11.01
C ARG A 156 -0.64 24.56 11.42
N LEU A 157 0.36 23.76 11.01
CA LEU A 157 1.76 23.95 11.38
C LEU A 157 2.59 24.62 10.29
N ARG A 158 2.12 24.53 9.02
CA ARG A 158 2.81 25.06 7.84
C ARG A 158 4.29 24.67 7.86
N ASP A 159 4.54 23.37 8.07
CA ASP A 159 5.87 22.80 8.35
C ASP A 159 6.58 22.28 7.08
N ASN A 160 6.02 22.54 5.89
CA ASN A 160 6.54 22.13 4.58
C ASN A 160 6.75 20.61 4.42
N ALA A 161 6.16 19.78 5.28
CA ALA A 161 6.34 18.32 5.22
C ALA A 161 5.95 17.73 3.85
N LEU A 162 4.85 18.22 3.27
CA LEU A 162 4.38 17.77 1.95
C LEU A 162 5.40 18.04 0.84
N ARG A 163 6.14 19.17 0.90
CA ARG A 163 7.16 19.51 -0.12
C ARG A 163 8.28 18.46 -0.22
N ILE A 164 8.52 17.72 0.87
CA ILE A 164 9.51 16.63 0.89
C ILE A 164 9.09 15.52 -0.08
N MET A 165 7.80 15.19 -0.16
CA MET A 165 7.27 14.08 -0.96
C MET A 165 6.69 14.50 -2.31
N PHE A 166 6.23 15.75 -2.46
CA PHE A 166 5.66 16.24 -3.71
C PHE A 166 6.73 16.72 -4.72
N PRO A 167 6.43 16.72 -6.03
CA PRO A 167 7.29 17.30 -7.06
C PRO A 167 7.38 18.82 -6.93
N LYS A 168 8.50 19.40 -7.39
CA LYS A 168 8.80 20.84 -7.24
C LYS A 168 7.75 21.75 -7.84
N ILE A 169 7.11 21.34 -8.94
CA ILE A 169 6.07 22.14 -9.62
C ILE A 169 4.86 22.44 -8.74
N LEU A 170 4.60 21.59 -7.74
CA LEU A 170 3.49 21.76 -6.79
C LEU A 170 3.89 22.55 -5.53
N HIS A 171 5.17 22.91 -5.36
CA HIS A 171 5.65 23.57 -4.13
C HIS A 171 5.06 24.96 -3.90
N ARG A 172 4.59 25.64 -4.94
CA ARG A 172 3.91 26.95 -4.80
C ARG A 172 2.56 26.84 -4.06
N TRP A 173 1.98 25.65 -4.01
CA TRP A 173 0.69 25.36 -3.39
C TRP A 173 0.81 24.62 -2.05
N LEU A 174 2.04 24.32 -1.59
CA LEU A 174 2.35 23.47 -0.44
C LEU A 174 3.15 24.23 0.62
#